data_AF-A0A4Q7VCU9-F1
#
_entry.id   AF-A0A4Q7VCU9-F1
#
_cell.length_a   1.000
_cell.length_b   1.000
_cell.length_c   1.000
_cell.angle_alpha   90.00
_cell.angle_beta   90.00
_cell.angle_gamma   90.00
#
_symmetry.space_group_name_H-M   'P 1'
#
loop_
_entity.id
_entity.type
_entity.pdbx_description
1 polymer ?
#
loop_
_entity_poly.entity_id
_entity_poly.type
_entity_poly.pdbx_seq_one_letter_code
_entity_poly.pdbx_strand_id
1 'polypeptide(L)' 'MNHVQSVSVLYEHGVPGVKFHYENGETRTLNEEQAIKFVSLAQSERHRSDIDFMDMSRVRKYVANQHFY' A
#
# COMPACT_ATOMS: atom_id res chain seq x y z
N MET A 1 -7.32 -6.07 15.11
CA MET A 1 -7.05 -5.58 13.75
C MET A 1 -6.11 -6.57 13.09
N ASN A 2 -6.31 -6.88 11.80
CA ASN A 2 -5.53 -7.90 11.09
C ASN A 2 -4.45 -7.25 10.22
N HIS A 3 -3.29 -7.90 10.10
CA HIS A 3 -2.20 -7.42 9.26
C HIS A 3 -2.52 -7.57 7.78
N VAL A 4 -2.14 -6.55 7.03
CA VAL A 4 -2.16 -6.58 5.57
C VAL A 4 -1.06 -7.52 5.12
N GLN A 5 -1.43 -8.62 4.49
CA GLN A 5 -0.53 -9.62 3.95
C GLN A 5 0.07 -9.16 2.62
N SER A 6 -0.76 -8.59 1.75
CA SER A 6 -0.36 -8.12 0.43
C SER A 6 -1.23 -6.94 -0.04
N VAL A 7 -0.73 -6.18 -1.03
CA VAL A 7 -1.40 -5.01 -1.59
C VAL A 7 -1.41 -5.10 -3.11
N SER A 8 -2.60 -4.99 -3.71
CA SER A 8 -2.78 -4.82 -5.15
C SER A 8 -2.95 -3.34 -5.47
N VAL A 9 -2.20 -2.86 -6.47
CA VAL A 9 -2.33 -1.49 -7.00
C VAL A 9 -2.58 -1.60 -8.49
N LEU A 10 -3.65 -0.98 -8.96
CA LEU A 10 -4.06 -0.89 -10.35
C LEU A 10 -4.17 0.60 -10.71
N TYR A 11 -3.99 0.93 -11.98
CA TYR A 11 -4.18 2.31 -12.45
C TYR A 11 -5.22 2.30 -13.56
N GLU A 12 -6.31 3.03 -13.34
CA GLU A 12 -7.36 3.23 -14.34
C GLU A 12 -7.42 4.72 -14.67
N HIS A 13 -7.24 5.07 -15.94
CA HIS A 13 -7.21 6.46 -16.41
C HIS A 13 -6.25 7.38 -15.64
N GLY A 14 -5.15 6.84 -15.10
CA GLY A 14 -4.16 7.58 -14.31
C GLY A 14 -4.48 7.69 -12.82
N VAL A 15 -5.65 7.22 -12.38
CA VAL A 15 -6.07 7.21 -10.98
C VAL A 15 -5.69 5.85 -10.35
N PRO A 16 -5.03 5.83 -9.18
CA PRO A 16 -4.69 4.58 -8.51
C PRO A 16 -5.91 3.96 -7.82
N GLY A 17 -6.17 2.68 -8.08
CA GLY A 17 -7.01 1.80 -7.29
C GLY A 17 -6.15 0.91 -6.39
N VAL A 18 -6.42 0.88 -5.09
CA VAL A 18 -5.63 0.11 -4.11
C VAL A 18 -6.54 -0.85 -3.34
N LYS A 19 -6.14 -2.13 -3.28
CA LYS A 19 -6.80 -3.16 -2.48
C LYS A 19 -5.82 -3.83 -1.53
N PHE A 20 -6.18 -3.89 -0.26
CA PHE A 20 -5.48 -4.64 0.77
C PHE A 20 -6.07 -6.03 0.90
N HIS A 21 -5.19 -7.02 1.08
CA HIS A 21 -5.54 -8.39 1.42
C HIS A 21 -4.96 -8.70 2.80
N TYR A 22 -5.82 -8.99 3.75
CA TYR A 22 -5.45 -9.25 5.14
C TYR A 22 -5.14 -10.72 5.36
N GLU A 23 -4.35 -11.02 6.41
CA GLU A 23 -3.94 -12.39 6.74
C GLU A 23 -5.11 -13.31 7.10
N ASN A 24 -6.23 -12.76 7.56
CA ASN A 24 -7.46 -13.51 7.82
C ASN A 24 -8.31 -13.78 6.56
N GLY A 25 -7.84 -13.38 5.38
CA GLY A 25 -8.55 -13.53 4.10
C GLY A 25 -9.53 -12.40 3.78
N GLU A 26 -9.70 -11.41 4.66
CA GLU A 26 -10.51 -10.22 4.34
C GLU A 26 -9.81 -9.34 3.31
N THR A 27 -10.60 -8.50 2.63
CA THR A 27 -10.05 -7.49 1.73
C THR A 27 -10.68 -6.13 2.00
N ARG A 28 -9.90 -5.07 1.78
CA ARG A 28 -10.38 -3.69 1.85
C ARG A 28 -9.90 -2.92 0.62
N THR A 29 -10.83 -2.35 -0.12
CA THR A 29 -10.52 -1.40 -1.20
C THR A 29 -10.46 0.00 -0.62
N LEU A 30 -9.39 0.74 -0.91
CA LEU A 30 -9.29 2.14 -0.56
C LEU A 30 -10.15 2.97 -1.50
N ASN A 31 -10.74 4.05 -0.97
CA ASN A 31 -11.33 5.07 -1.83
C ASN A 31 -10.23 5.85 -2.57
N GLU A 32 -10.62 6.69 -3.54
CA GLU A 32 -9.68 7.42 -4.40
C GLU A 32 -8.68 8.26 -3.61
N GLU A 33 -9.15 9.08 -2.65
CA GLU A 33 -8.27 9.91 -1.82
C GLU A 33 -7.27 9.07 -1.00
N GLN A 34 -7.74 7.97 -0.41
CA GLN A 34 -6.89 7.05 0.35
C GLN A 34 -5.89 6.34 -0.56
N ALA A 35 -6.28 5.96 -1.78
CA ALA A 35 -5.43 5.31 -2.74
C ALA A 35 -4.32 6.23 -3.25
N ILE A 36 -4.65 7.49 -3.57
CA ILE A 36 -3.67 8.52 -3.93
C ILE A 36 -2.68 8.74 -2.78
N LYS A 37 -3.19 8.92 -1.56
CA LYS A 37 -2.34 9.09 -0.37
C LYS A 37 -1.42 7.89 -0.14
N PHE A 38 -1.95 6.67 -0.29
CA PHE A 38 -1.19 5.44 -0.14
C PHE A 38 -0.04 5.35 -1.16
N VAL A 39 -0.30 5.63 -2.43
CA VAL A 39 0.73 5.59 -3.48
C VAL A 39 1.80 6.64 -3.23
N SER A 40 1.44 7.86 -2.84
CA SER A 40 2.40 8.91 -2.51
C SER A 40 3.30 8.53 -1.33
N LEU A 41 2.73 7.96 -0.26
CA LEU A 41 3.50 7.45 0.88
C LEU A 41 4.42 6.29 0.47
N ALA A 42 3.92 5.33 -0.30
CA ALA A 42 4.74 4.22 -0.78
C ALA A 42 5.88 4.68 -1.70
N GLN A 43 5.70 5.74 -2.48
CA GLN A 43 6.79 6.33 -3.24
C GLN A 43 7.78 7.06 -2.34
N SER A 44 7.30 7.83 -1.36
CA SER A 44 8.17 8.51 -0.39
C SER A 44 9.05 7.53 0.39
N GLU A 45 8.46 6.45 0.93
CA GLU A 45 9.18 5.42 1.68
C GLU A 45 10.14 4.59 0.81
N ARG A 46 9.93 4.51 -0.51
CA ARG A 46 10.87 3.85 -1.41
C ARG A 46 12.19 4.63 -1.54
N HIS A 47 12.13 5.96 -1.50
CA HIS A 47 13.31 6.82 -1.68
C HIS A 47 14.08 7.08 -0.37
N ARG A 48 13.62 6.50 0.73
CA ARG A 48 14.27 6.60 2.03
C ARG A 48 15.58 5.83 2.04
N SER A 49 16.66 6.55 2.34
CA SER A 49 18.03 6.02 2.34
C SER A 49 18.31 5.08 3.52
N ASP A 50 17.45 5.08 4.53
CA ASP A 50 17.56 4.30 5.75
C ASP A 50 16.92 2.90 5.67
N ILE A 51 16.11 2.64 4.64
CA ILE A 51 15.47 1.33 4.44
C ILE A 51 15.61 0.92 2.99
N ASP A 52 16.44 -0.08 2.74
CA ASP A 52 16.71 -0.57 1.39
C ASP A 52 15.59 -1.50 0.91
N PHE A 53 14.46 -0.90 0.54
CA PHE A 53 13.37 -1.65 -0.10
C PHE A 53 13.71 -1.92 -1.57
N MET A 54 14.37 -3.03 -1.82
CA MET A 54 14.61 -3.57 -3.16
C MET A 54 13.30 -3.95 -3.91
N ASP A 55 12.17 -4.03 -3.21
CA ASP A 55 10.88 -4.48 -3.73
C ASP A 55 9.72 -3.59 -3.26
N MET A 56 8.99 -3.00 -4.22
CA MET A 56 7.80 -2.18 -3.97
C MET A 56 6.69 -2.92 -3.21
N SER A 57 6.62 -4.25 -3.32
CA SER A 57 5.64 -5.07 -2.59
C SER A 57 5.87 -4.99 -1.08
N ARG A 58 7.14 -5.00 -0.66
CA ARG A 58 7.53 -4.84 0.75
C ARG A 58 7.26 -3.42 1.25
N VAL A 59 7.56 -2.39 0.47
CA VAL A 59 7.21 -1.00 0.80
C VAL A 59 5.71 -0.85 1.02
N ARG A 60 4.91 -1.34 0.07
CA ARG A 60 3.45 -1.24 0.12
C ARG A 60 2.88 -1.97 1.34
N LYS A 61 3.38 -3.17 1.64
CA LYS A 61 2.99 -3.91 2.86
C LYS A 61 3.35 -3.13 4.12
N TYR A 62 4.56 -2.56 4.19
CA TYR A 62 5.02 -1.75 5.31
C TYR A 62 4.11 -0.52 5.51
N VAL A 63 3.92 0.27 4.45
CA VAL A 63 3.06 1.47 4.47
C VAL A 63 1.63 1.13 4.88
N ALA A 64 1.06 0.05 4.34
CA ALA A 64 -0.30 -0.38 4.68
C ALA A 64 -0.44 -0.68 6.18
N ASN A 65 0.52 -1.41 6.76
CA ASN A 65 0.49 -1.79 8.17
C ASN A 65 0.92 -0.66 9.13
N GLN A 66 1.63 0.38 8.65
CA GLN A 66 2.05 1.50 9.50
C GLN A 66 1.04 2.67 9.48
N HIS A 67 0.39 2.93 8.34
CA HIS A 67 -0.42 4.13 8.15
C HIS A 67 -1.91 3.88 7.92
N PHE A 68 -2.32 2.63 7.68
CA PHE A 68 -3.71 2.29 7.32
C PHE A 68 -4.27 1.09 8.11
N TYR A 69 -3.57 0.67 9.17
CA TYR A 69 -3.91 -0.44 10.07
C TYR A 69 -5.14 -0.13 10.94
#